data_AF-A0A2L2WTJ5-F1
#
_entry.id   AF-A0A2L2WTJ5-F1
#
_cell.length_a   1.000
_cell.length_b   1.000
_cell.length_c   1.000
_cell.angle_alpha   90.00
_cell.angle_beta   90.00
_cell.angle_gamma   90.00
#
_symmetry.space_group_name_H-M   'P 1'
#
loop_
_entity.id
_entity.type
_entity.pdbx_description
1 polymer ?
#
loop_
_entity_poly.entity_id
_entity_poly.type
_entity_poly.pdbx_seq_one_letter_code
_entity_poly.pdbx_strand_id
1 'polypeptide(L)'
;VLLFDRRGNAVAEQRGTTFARNGQAQVEMTLENPLKWTAETPNLYRLRVDLKKDGHLLESLTQNVGFRRIEIKNARFLVNGQPVLIKGADRHEMDPLGAYVVPVERMVQDIRIMKELNINAVRTSHYPNDPRWYDLCDRYGIYVVGEANLESHGMGYGDKTLAKVPLWEQAHIERNRNNVYVLKNHPCIVTWSLGNEGVKPKFRC
;
A
#
# COMPACT_ATOMS: atom_id res chain seq x y z
N VAL A 1 1.02 10.21 20.97
CA VAL A 1 1.27 9.92 19.54
C VAL A 1 1.90 11.15 18.94
N LEU A 2 2.97 10.99 18.15
CA LEU A 2 3.74 12.11 17.59
C LEU A 2 3.90 11.92 16.08
N LEU A 3 3.79 13.01 15.32
CA LEU A 3 4.07 13.04 13.90
C LEU A 3 5.26 13.94 13.64
N PHE A 4 6.25 13.42 12.92
CA PHE A 4 7.49 14.11 12.58
C PHE A 4 7.56 14.40 11.09
N ASP A 5 8.09 15.57 10.73
CA ASP A 5 8.47 15.87 9.34
C ASP A 5 9.76 15.12 8.93
N ARG A 6 10.16 15.29 7.67
CA ARG A 6 11.39 14.68 7.12
C ARG A 6 12.68 15.17 7.80
N ARG A 7 12.67 16.33 8.47
CA ARG A 7 13.80 16.89 9.21
C ARG A 7 13.84 16.39 10.66
N GLY A 8 12.83 15.65 11.10
CA GLY A 8 12.70 15.14 12.47
C GLY A 8 12.02 16.10 13.44
N ASN A 9 11.45 17.20 12.97
CA ASN A 9 10.69 18.11 13.83
C ASN A 9 9.31 17.52 14.10
N ALA A 10 8.84 17.58 15.36
CA ALA A 10 7.46 17.23 15.69
C ALA A 10 6.53 18.31 15.12
N VAL A 11 5.65 17.92 14.19
CA VAL A 11 4.70 18.83 13.50
C VAL A 11 3.26 18.65 13.94
N ALA A 12 2.95 17.51 14.56
CA ALA A 12 1.68 17.29 15.25
C ALA A 12 1.91 16.34 16.42
N GLU A 13 1.15 16.56 17.49
CA GLU A 13 1.18 15.74 18.69
C GLU A 13 -0.25 15.63 19.19
N GLN A 14 -0.66 14.41 19.58
CA GLN A 14 -1.79 14.28 20.48
C GLN A 14 -1.29 14.22 21.93
N ARG A 15 -1.61 15.28 22.68
CA ARG A 15 -1.33 15.48 24.11
C ARG A 15 -2.49 14.92 24.94
N GLY A 16 -2.22 13.86 25.70
CA GLY A 16 -3.18 13.21 26.59
C GLY A 16 -3.08 11.69 26.53
N THR A 17 -3.60 11.03 27.56
CA THR A 17 -3.67 9.57 27.62
C THR A 17 -4.93 9.10 26.89
N THR A 18 -4.76 8.55 25.69
CA THR A 18 -5.82 7.77 25.06
C THR A 18 -5.80 6.37 25.64
N PHE A 19 -6.86 5.99 26.35
CA PHE A 19 -6.99 4.65 26.88
C PHE A 19 -7.50 3.71 25.79
N ALA A 20 -6.78 2.61 25.55
CA ALA A 20 -7.27 1.57 24.69
C ALA A 20 -8.48 0.88 25.36
N ARG A 21 -9.58 0.73 24.62
CA ARG A 21 -10.76 -0.05 25.03
C ARG A 21 -10.83 -1.28 24.14
N ASN A 22 -10.93 -2.46 24.73
CA ASN A 22 -10.93 -3.76 24.00
C ASN A 22 -9.75 -3.89 23.02
N GLY A 23 -8.56 -3.41 23.41
CA GLY A 23 -7.36 -3.47 22.58
C GLY A 23 -7.29 -2.43 21.44
N GLN A 24 -8.21 -1.46 21.38
CA GLN A 24 -8.24 -0.43 20.35
C GLN A 24 -8.23 0.98 20.93
N ALA A 25 -7.53 1.88 20.26
CA ALA A 25 -7.50 3.31 20.57
C ALA A 25 -7.65 4.12 19.28
N GLN A 26 -8.48 5.16 19.33
CA GLN A 26 -8.63 6.12 18.24
C GLN A 26 -7.94 7.43 18.64
N VAL A 27 -7.14 7.96 17.72
CA VAL A 27 -6.41 9.21 17.89
C VAL A 27 -6.63 10.04 16.65
N GLU A 28 -7.09 11.28 16.85
CA GLU A 28 -7.26 12.25 15.77
C GLU A 28 -6.25 13.37 15.97
N MET A 29 -5.59 13.75 14.89
CA MET A 29 -4.63 14.86 14.84
C MET A 29 -4.94 15.69 13.60
N THR A 30 -4.88 17.00 13.74
CA THR A 30 -5.02 17.93 12.62
C THR A 30 -3.65 18.51 12.30
N LEU A 31 -3.30 18.53 11.01
CA LEU A 31 -2.10 19.17 10.50
C LEU A 31 -2.51 20.15 9.40
N GLU A 32 -2.19 21.43 9.60
CA GLU A 32 -2.45 22.47 8.61
C GLU A 32 -1.41 22.42 7.49
N ASN A 33 -1.85 22.59 6.25
CA ASN A 33 -1.00 22.68 5.06
C ASN A 33 0.12 21.62 4.96
N PRO A 34 -0.19 20.31 5.08
CA PRO A 34 0.83 19.27 5.00
C PRO A 34 1.47 19.24 3.61
N LEU A 35 2.76 18.90 3.56
CA LEU A 35 3.42 18.55 2.31
C LEU A 35 2.78 17.28 1.76
N LYS A 36 2.16 17.40 0.59
CA LYS A 36 1.41 16.31 -0.03
C LYS A 36 2.37 15.29 -0.64
N TRP A 37 1.99 14.02 -0.57
CA TRP A 37 2.69 12.92 -1.23
C TRP A 37 2.16 12.74 -2.66
N THR A 38 3.07 12.62 -3.63
CA THR A 38 2.80 12.22 -5.02
C THR A 38 3.98 11.40 -5.57
N ALA A 39 3.85 10.84 -6.77
CA ALA A 39 4.97 10.16 -7.45
C ALA A 39 6.12 11.13 -7.83
N GLU A 40 5.83 12.43 -7.97
CA GLU A 40 6.84 13.46 -8.31
C GLU A 40 7.47 14.07 -7.05
N THR A 41 6.66 14.27 -6.01
CA THR A 41 7.06 14.84 -4.73
C THR A 41 6.68 13.88 -3.57
N PRO A 42 7.46 12.81 -3.34
CA PRO A 42 7.14 11.77 -2.36
C PRO A 42 7.44 12.23 -0.92
N ASN A 43 6.72 13.24 -0.44
CA ASN A 43 6.87 13.77 0.91
C ASN A 43 6.33 12.77 1.93
N LEU A 44 7.21 12.29 2.81
CA LEU A 44 6.88 11.36 3.89
C LEU A 44 7.09 12.02 5.25
N TYR A 45 6.15 11.76 6.14
CA TYR A 45 6.21 12.03 7.58
C TYR A 45 6.43 10.71 8.32
N ARG A 46 6.86 10.80 9.58
CA ARG A 46 6.99 9.63 10.46
C ARG A 46 6.04 9.73 11.63
N LEU A 47 5.07 8.84 11.71
CA LEU A 47 4.19 8.68 12.87
C LEU A 47 4.88 7.78 13.89
N ARG A 48 4.93 8.21 15.15
CA ARG A 48 5.37 7.39 16.30
C ARG A 48 4.21 7.19 17.26
N VAL A 49 3.93 5.93 17.58
CA VAL A 49 2.92 5.52 18.54
C VAL A 49 3.63 4.85 19.71
N ASP A 50 3.47 5.41 20.90
CA ASP A 50 4.07 4.91 22.13
C ASP A 50 2.97 4.31 23.00
N LEU A 51 3.10 3.03 23.35
CA LEU A 51 2.26 2.36 24.34
C LEU A 51 2.92 2.49 25.72
N LYS A 52 2.17 3.01 26.69
CA LYS A 52 2.67 3.19 28.06
C LYS A 52 1.73 2.55 29.08
N LYS A 53 2.30 2.07 30.18
CA LYS A 53 1.57 1.60 31.37
C LYS A 53 2.21 2.22 32.61
N ASP A 54 1.39 2.83 33.46
CA ASP A 54 1.83 3.48 34.71
C ASP A 54 3.00 4.48 34.50
N GLY A 55 2.97 5.20 33.37
CA GLY A 55 4.00 6.17 32.98
C GLY A 55 5.24 5.56 32.28
N HIS A 56 5.43 4.24 32.33
CA HIS A 56 6.53 3.54 31.69
C HIS A 56 6.23 3.19 30.23
N LEU A 57 7.21 3.39 29.34
CA LEU A 57 7.14 2.98 27.94
C LEU A 57 7.24 1.45 27.84
N LEU A 58 6.25 0.82 27.22
CA LEU A 58 6.25 -0.62 26.94
C LEU A 58 6.70 -0.92 25.52
N GLU A 59 6.17 -0.19 24.55
CA GLU A 59 6.44 -0.41 23.13
C GLU A 59 6.37 0.93 22.37
N SER A 60 7.16 1.05 21.31
CA SER A 60 7.11 2.18 20.38
C SER A 60 7.15 1.65 18.95
N LEU A 61 6.19 2.06 18.14
CA LEU A 61 6.11 1.72 16.71
C LEU A 61 6.22 2.98 15.87
N THR A 62 6.84 2.85 14.70
CA THR A 62 6.92 3.92 13.72
C THR A 62 6.32 3.51 12.39
N GLN A 63 5.62 4.43 11.73
CA GLN A 63 4.99 4.23 10.42
C GLN A 63 5.27 5.45 9.54
N ASN A 64 5.65 5.22 8.28
CA ASN A 64 5.72 6.28 7.28
C ASN A 64 4.30 6.70 6.88
N VAL A 65 4.08 8.01 6.75
CA VAL A 65 2.78 8.60 6.40
C VAL A 65 2.97 9.57 5.23
N GLY A 66 2.18 9.39 4.17
CA GLY A 66 2.09 10.33 3.05
C GLY A 66 0.69 10.93 2.95
N PHE A 67 0.57 12.25 3.00
CA PHE A 67 -0.71 12.93 2.86
C PHE A 67 -1.12 12.99 1.39
N ARG A 68 -2.10 12.16 1.01
CA ARG A 68 -2.64 12.14 -0.36
C ARG A 68 -4.11 11.78 -0.40
N ARG A 69 -4.83 12.30 -1.39
CA ARG A 69 -6.22 11.95 -1.67
C ARG A 69 -6.33 11.33 -3.05
N ILE A 70 -6.95 10.16 -3.13
CA ILE A 70 -7.25 9.46 -4.38
C ILE A 70 -8.75 9.51 -4.60
N GLU A 71 -9.16 9.85 -5.81
CA GLU A 71 -10.58 9.98 -6.16
C GLU A 71 -10.81 9.64 -7.63
N ILE A 72 -11.99 9.10 -7.92
CA ILE A 72 -12.51 9.04 -9.29
C ILE A 72 -13.62 10.07 -9.39
N LYS A 73 -13.46 11.06 -10.28
CA LYS A 73 -14.43 12.13 -10.49
C LYS A 73 -14.57 12.41 -11.98
N ASN A 74 -15.81 12.40 -12.47
CA ASN A 74 -16.14 12.60 -13.89
C ASN A 74 -15.30 11.67 -14.80
N ALA A 75 -15.27 10.38 -14.48
CA ALA A 75 -14.53 9.33 -15.17
C ALA A 75 -13.00 9.55 -15.27
N ARG A 76 -12.41 10.38 -14.41
CA ARG A 76 -10.96 10.59 -14.32
C ARG A 76 -10.43 10.06 -13.01
N PHE A 77 -9.22 9.52 -13.02
CA PHE A 77 -8.45 9.20 -11.82
C PHE A 77 -7.66 10.43 -11.37
N LEU A 78 -7.88 10.85 -10.13
CA LEU A 78 -7.32 12.07 -9.57
C LEU A 78 -6.44 11.75 -8.37
N VAL A 79 -5.28 12.40 -8.32
CA VAL A 79 -4.42 12.45 -7.13
C VAL A 79 -4.37 13.89 -6.65
N ASN A 80 -4.75 14.13 -5.40
CA ASN A 80 -4.80 15.46 -4.80
C ASN A 80 -5.63 16.48 -5.61
N GLY A 81 -6.71 16.02 -6.23
CA GLY A 81 -7.62 16.84 -7.05
C GLY A 81 -7.15 17.09 -8.48
N GLN A 82 -5.99 16.56 -8.89
CA GLN A 82 -5.45 16.70 -10.24
C GLN A 82 -5.59 15.39 -11.02
N PRO A 83 -6.07 15.42 -12.29
CA PRO A 83 -6.10 14.22 -13.12
C PRO A 83 -4.68 13.74 -13.41
N VAL A 84 -4.44 12.43 -13.30
CA VAL A 84 -3.12 11.83 -13.53
C VAL A 84 -3.19 10.87 -14.71
N LEU A 85 -2.24 11.00 -15.64
CA LEU A 85 -1.99 9.97 -16.65
C LEU A 85 -1.11 8.88 -16.03
N ILE A 86 -1.63 7.65 -15.97
CA ILE A 86 -0.88 6.48 -15.51
C ILE A 86 0.07 6.03 -16.62
N LYS A 87 1.37 6.19 -16.39
CA LYS A 87 2.47 5.70 -17.24
C LYS A 87 3.07 4.49 -16.53
N GLY A 88 2.33 3.38 -16.58
CA GLY A 88 2.58 2.21 -15.75
C GLY A 88 3.30 1.07 -16.44
N ALA A 89 3.83 0.15 -15.64
CA ALA A 89 4.30 -1.17 -16.08
C ALA A 89 3.85 -2.27 -15.10
N ASP A 90 3.59 -3.47 -15.60
CA ASP A 90 3.46 -4.67 -14.77
C ASP A 90 4.87 -5.18 -14.39
N ARG A 91 5.05 -5.56 -13.12
CA ARG A 91 6.32 -6.06 -12.59
C ARG A 91 6.10 -7.38 -11.87
N HIS A 92 6.68 -8.46 -12.40
CA HIS A 92 6.97 -9.66 -11.62
C HIS A 92 8.17 -9.43 -10.72
N GLU A 93 8.08 -9.87 -9.46
CA GLU A 93 9.22 -9.90 -8.55
C GLU A 93 10.13 -11.07 -8.88
N MET A 94 11.07 -10.85 -9.81
CA MET A 94 11.96 -11.89 -10.31
C MET A 94 13.37 -11.34 -10.53
N ASP A 95 14.37 -12.11 -10.11
CA ASP A 95 15.79 -11.92 -10.38
C ASP A 95 16.33 -13.13 -11.15
N PRO A 96 17.16 -12.95 -12.18
CA PRO A 96 17.64 -14.06 -13.01
C PRO A 96 18.53 -15.06 -12.25
N LEU A 97 19.13 -14.67 -11.12
CA LEU A 97 19.98 -15.53 -10.30
C LEU A 97 19.25 -16.04 -9.04
N GLY A 98 18.44 -15.18 -8.42
CA GLY A 98 17.70 -15.46 -7.19
C GLY A 98 16.27 -15.97 -7.39
N ALA A 99 15.78 -16.03 -8.62
CA ALA A 99 14.36 -16.27 -8.95
C ALA A 99 13.46 -15.31 -8.17
N TYR A 100 12.59 -15.79 -7.28
CA TYR A 100 11.70 -14.96 -6.47
C TYR A 100 12.39 -14.28 -5.26
N VAL A 101 13.68 -14.54 -5.02
CA VAL A 101 14.46 -13.87 -3.98
C VAL A 101 15.18 -12.68 -4.60
N VAL A 102 14.48 -11.54 -4.67
CA VAL A 102 15.03 -10.30 -5.26
C VAL A 102 15.77 -9.48 -4.20
N PRO A 103 17.07 -9.18 -4.37
CA PRO A 103 17.80 -8.29 -3.45
C PRO A 103 17.28 -6.84 -3.50
N VAL A 104 17.43 -6.11 -2.38
CA VAL A 104 16.98 -4.70 -2.28
C VAL A 104 17.69 -3.83 -3.32
N GLU A 105 18.94 -4.11 -3.65
CA GLU A 105 19.74 -3.39 -4.64
C GLU A 105 19.19 -3.57 -6.06
N ARG A 106 18.47 -4.67 -6.33
CA ARG A 106 17.73 -4.90 -7.58
C ARG A 106 16.39 -4.20 -7.57
N MET A 107 15.66 -4.20 -6.44
CA MET A 107 14.45 -3.39 -6.29
C MET A 107 14.73 -1.88 -6.54
N VAL A 108 15.82 -1.36 -5.97
CA VAL A 108 16.24 0.04 -6.18
C VAL A 108 16.66 0.27 -7.63
N GLN A 109 17.33 -0.70 -8.28
CA GLN A 109 17.68 -0.61 -9.69
C GLN A 109 16.42 -0.52 -10.57
N ASP A 110 15.42 -1.37 -10.33
CA ASP A 110 14.15 -1.37 -11.07
C ASP A 110 13.51 0.01 -10.99
N ILE A 111 13.36 0.55 -9.76
CA ILE A 111 12.76 1.88 -9.54
C ILE A 111 13.56 2.96 -10.25
N ARG A 112 14.89 2.94 -10.18
CA ARG A 112 15.74 3.92 -10.87
C ARG A 112 15.49 3.91 -12.38
N ILE A 113 15.50 2.72 -13.00
CA ILE A 113 15.26 2.56 -14.44
C ILE A 113 13.85 3.04 -14.80
N MET A 114 12.83 2.68 -14.03
CA MET A 114 11.46 3.14 -14.23
C MET A 114 11.37 4.68 -14.23
N LYS A 115 12.00 5.33 -13.24
CA LYS A 115 12.01 6.80 -13.14
C LYS A 115 12.76 7.45 -14.31
N GLU A 116 13.90 6.88 -14.72
CA GLU A 116 14.65 7.34 -15.90
C GLU A 116 13.84 7.22 -17.20
N LEU A 117 12.95 6.24 -17.28
CA LEU A 117 12.04 6.02 -18.41
C LEU A 117 10.68 6.72 -18.26
N ASN A 118 10.53 7.64 -17.29
CA ASN A 118 9.30 8.39 -17.02
C ASN A 118 8.08 7.53 -16.62
N ILE A 119 8.31 6.31 -16.13
CA ILE A 119 7.27 5.47 -15.53
C ILE A 119 6.92 6.04 -14.15
N ASN A 120 5.63 6.17 -13.88
CA ASN A 120 5.11 6.70 -12.61
C ASN A 120 4.28 5.69 -11.81
N ALA A 121 4.02 4.51 -12.37
CA ALA A 121 3.19 3.51 -11.71
C ALA A 121 3.66 2.08 -11.97
N VAL A 122 3.38 1.19 -11.02
CA VAL A 122 3.65 -0.25 -11.12
C VAL A 122 2.42 -1.04 -10.68
N ARG A 123 2.13 -2.12 -11.39
CA ARG A 123 1.21 -3.17 -10.92
C ARG A 123 2.02 -4.38 -10.46
N THR A 124 1.74 -4.88 -9.26
CA THR A 124 2.41 -6.06 -8.68
C THR A 124 1.79 -7.34 -9.26
N SER A 125 2.14 -7.67 -10.51
CA SER A 125 1.58 -8.80 -11.26
C SER A 125 2.15 -10.13 -10.76
N HIS A 126 1.37 -11.11 -10.27
CA HIS A 126 -0.06 -11.06 -9.91
C HIS A 126 -0.26 -11.43 -8.43
N TYR A 127 0.56 -10.82 -7.57
CA TYR A 127 0.65 -11.12 -6.15
C TYR A 127 1.30 -9.97 -5.36
N PRO A 128 1.13 -9.91 -4.03
CA PRO A 128 1.87 -8.96 -3.20
C PRO A 128 3.36 -9.27 -3.23
N ASN A 129 4.17 -8.25 -3.51
CA ASN A 129 5.64 -8.32 -3.44
C ASN A 129 6.16 -8.23 -1.99
N ASP A 130 7.48 -8.34 -1.81
CA ASP A 130 8.17 -8.10 -0.54
C ASP A 130 7.75 -6.74 0.10
N PRO A 131 7.49 -6.65 1.42
CA PRO A 131 7.12 -5.41 2.09
C PRO A 131 8.07 -4.23 1.81
N ARG A 132 9.37 -4.50 1.64
CA ARG A 132 10.39 -3.49 1.35
C ARG A 132 10.15 -2.82 -0.01
N TRP A 133 9.51 -3.49 -0.97
CA TRP A 133 9.14 -2.89 -2.26
C TRP A 133 8.23 -1.68 -2.08
N TYR A 134 7.25 -1.75 -1.18
CA TYR A 134 6.29 -0.68 -0.94
C TYR A 134 6.92 0.48 -0.18
N ASP A 135 7.80 0.21 0.78
CA ASP A 135 8.62 1.24 1.44
C ASP A 135 9.49 2.02 0.43
N LEU A 136 10.06 1.31 -0.55
CA LEU A 136 10.84 1.94 -1.62
C LEU A 136 9.93 2.75 -2.56
N CYS A 137 8.75 2.25 -2.93
CA CYS A 137 7.79 2.99 -3.75
C CYS A 137 7.26 4.26 -3.06
N ASP A 138 6.99 4.18 -1.75
CA ASP A 138 6.65 5.34 -0.92
C ASP A 138 7.76 6.39 -0.96
N ARG A 139 9.02 5.94 -0.81
CA ARG A 139 10.20 6.81 -0.73
C ARG A 139 10.58 7.45 -2.06
N TYR A 140 10.52 6.71 -3.16
CA TYR A 140 10.96 7.15 -4.48
C TYR A 140 9.83 7.72 -5.35
N GLY A 141 8.59 7.61 -4.91
CA GLY A 141 7.44 8.15 -5.61
C GLY A 141 7.10 7.31 -6.84
N ILE A 142 6.47 6.15 -6.61
CA ILE A 142 5.84 5.29 -7.61
C ILE A 142 4.42 5.01 -7.14
N TYR A 143 3.41 5.19 -8.00
CA TYR A 143 2.05 4.74 -7.72
C TYR A 143 1.96 3.22 -7.85
N VAL A 144 1.27 2.55 -6.95
CA VAL A 144 1.19 1.08 -6.92
C VAL A 144 -0.26 0.62 -7.02
N VAL A 145 -0.49 -0.35 -7.90
CA VAL A 145 -1.67 -1.23 -7.88
C VAL A 145 -1.28 -2.45 -7.04
N GLY A 146 -1.82 -2.54 -5.82
CA GLY A 146 -1.59 -3.69 -4.94
C GLY A 146 -2.54 -4.83 -5.30
N GLU A 147 -2.01 -5.92 -5.84
CA GLU A 147 -2.81 -7.06 -6.33
C GLU A 147 -2.75 -8.26 -5.38
N ALA A 148 -3.93 -8.82 -5.06
CA ALA A 148 -3.99 -10.05 -4.28
C ALA A 148 -3.45 -11.24 -5.10
N ASN A 149 -2.78 -12.18 -4.44
CA ASN A 149 -2.30 -13.41 -5.05
C ASN A 149 -3.48 -14.33 -5.34
N LEU A 150 -4.20 -14.10 -6.43
CA LEU A 150 -5.43 -14.80 -6.75
C LEU A 150 -5.57 -14.91 -8.26
N GLU A 151 -5.20 -16.09 -8.77
CA GLU A 151 -5.27 -16.43 -10.17
C GLU A 151 -5.64 -17.90 -10.35
N SER A 152 -6.60 -18.17 -11.24
CA SER A 152 -7.07 -19.53 -11.53
C SER A 152 -7.32 -19.75 -13.02
N HIS A 153 -6.51 -19.11 -13.87
CA HIS A 153 -6.63 -19.12 -15.33
C HIS A 153 -6.92 -20.53 -15.88
N GLY A 154 -6.16 -21.54 -15.44
CA GLY A 154 -6.30 -22.93 -15.91
C GLY A 154 -7.67 -23.58 -15.65
N MET A 155 -8.50 -23.01 -14.77
CA MET A 155 -9.86 -23.48 -14.48
C MET A 155 -10.91 -22.92 -15.45
N GLY A 156 -10.51 -21.96 -16.29
CA GLY A 156 -11.36 -21.25 -17.22
C GLY A 156 -12.38 -20.34 -16.54
N TYR A 157 -13.16 -19.64 -17.37
CA TYR A 157 -14.07 -18.58 -16.91
C TYR A 157 -15.56 -18.97 -16.90
N GLY A 158 -15.86 -20.21 -17.30
CA GLY A 158 -17.21 -20.77 -17.40
C GLY A 158 -17.77 -21.23 -16.06
N ASP A 159 -18.48 -22.37 -16.05
CA ASP A 159 -19.11 -22.88 -14.83
C ASP A 159 -18.15 -23.62 -13.88
N LYS A 160 -16.98 -24.02 -14.39
CA LYS A 160 -15.92 -24.67 -13.62
C LYS A 160 -14.97 -23.68 -12.91
N THR A 161 -15.16 -22.37 -13.09
CA THR A 161 -14.34 -21.36 -12.44
C THR A 161 -14.43 -21.46 -10.91
N LEU A 162 -13.29 -21.35 -10.21
CA LEU A 162 -13.25 -21.44 -8.76
C LEU A 162 -13.99 -20.28 -8.08
N ALA A 163 -14.12 -19.13 -8.75
CA ALA A 163 -14.88 -17.97 -8.27
C ALA A 163 -16.39 -18.22 -8.07
N LYS A 164 -16.94 -19.33 -8.62
CA LYS A 164 -18.34 -19.75 -8.45
C LYS A 164 -18.50 -20.90 -7.45
N VAL A 165 -17.42 -21.46 -6.91
CA VAL A 165 -17.46 -22.65 -6.05
C VAL A 165 -17.41 -22.22 -4.58
N PRO A 166 -18.48 -22.43 -3.77
CA PRO A 166 -18.53 -21.96 -2.38
C PRO A 166 -17.37 -22.44 -1.50
N LEU A 167 -16.83 -23.63 -1.77
CA LEU A 167 -15.66 -24.17 -1.06
C LEU A 167 -14.44 -23.23 -1.13
N TRP A 168 -14.32 -22.41 -2.18
CA TRP A 168 -13.19 -21.50 -2.39
C TRP A 168 -13.44 -20.08 -1.88
N GLU A 169 -14.64 -19.76 -1.38
CA GLU A 169 -15.00 -18.42 -0.91
C GLU A 169 -14.00 -17.88 0.13
N GLN A 170 -13.73 -18.66 1.17
CA GLN A 170 -12.82 -18.26 2.25
C GLN A 170 -11.41 -17.95 1.72
N ALA A 171 -10.89 -18.78 0.80
CA ALA A 171 -9.56 -18.56 0.22
C ALA A 171 -9.49 -17.26 -0.59
N HIS A 172 -10.55 -16.90 -1.31
CA HIS A 172 -10.62 -15.63 -2.05
C HIS A 172 -10.64 -14.43 -1.10
N ILE A 173 -11.45 -14.51 -0.04
CA ILE A 173 -11.58 -13.45 0.97
C ILE A 173 -10.26 -13.26 1.71
N GLU A 174 -9.63 -14.33 2.19
CA GLU A 174 -8.39 -14.24 2.97
C GLU A 174 -7.22 -13.65 2.17
N ARG A 175 -7.06 -14.05 0.90
CA ARG A 175 -6.01 -13.50 0.02
C ARG A 175 -6.17 -11.99 -0.19
N ASN A 176 -7.41 -11.54 -0.42
CA ASN A 176 -7.72 -10.12 -0.56
C ASN A 176 -7.57 -9.35 0.75
N ARG A 177 -8.10 -9.90 1.84
CA ARG A 177 -8.02 -9.33 3.18
C ARG A 177 -6.55 -9.14 3.58
N ASN A 178 -5.72 -10.16 3.43
CA ASN A 178 -4.31 -10.09 3.83
C ASN A 178 -3.54 -9.06 2.99
N ASN A 179 -3.80 -8.99 1.67
CA ASN A 179 -3.23 -7.96 0.79
C ASN A 179 -3.50 -6.54 1.32
N VAL A 180 -4.75 -6.25 1.67
CA VAL A 180 -5.13 -4.93 2.18
C VAL A 180 -4.62 -4.69 3.60
N TYR A 181 -4.80 -5.63 4.52
CA TYR A 181 -4.54 -5.41 5.95
C TYR A 181 -3.07 -5.11 6.25
N VAL A 182 -2.15 -5.77 5.53
CA VAL A 182 -0.71 -5.58 5.72
C VAL A 182 -0.22 -4.29 5.05
N LEU A 183 -0.82 -3.90 3.93
CA LEU A 183 -0.26 -2.85 3.06
C LEU A 183 -1.02 -1.52 3.09
N LYS A 184 -2.19 -1.43 3.74
CA LYS A 184 -3.09 -0.25 3.75
C LYS A 184 -2.48 1.09 4.18
N ASN A 185 -1.35 1.06 4.88
CA ASN A 185 -0.69 2.27 5.37
C ASN A 185 0.29 2.89 4.36
N HIS A 186 0.60 2.19 3.25
CA HIS A 186 1.52 2.70 2.24
C HIS A 186 0.84 3.76 1.35
N PRO A 187 1.30 5.03 1.35
CA PRO A 187 0.76 6.05 0.46
C PRO A 187 0.94 5.73 -1.02
N CYS A 188 1.94 4.91 -1.40
CA CYS A 188 2.16 4.50 -2.79
C CYS A 188 1.00 3.70 -3.38
N ILE A 189 0.27 2.92 -2.57
CA ILE A 189 -0.84 2.12 -3.07
C ILE A 189 -2.02 3.04 -3.35
N VAL A 190 -2.37 3.18 -4.62
CA VAL A 190 -3.46 4.08 -5.04
C VAL A 190 -4.72 3.34 -5.46
N THR A 191 -4.63 2.03 -5.69
CA THR A 191 -5.77 1.17 -5.98
C THR A 191 -5.45 -0.28 -5.63
N TRP A 192 -6.50 -1.07 -5.37
CA TRP A 192 -6.41 -2.48 -5.03
C TRP A 192 -6.97 -3.32 -6.17
N SER A 193 -6.22 -4.33 -6.59
CA SER A 193 -6.68 -5.33 -7.55
C SER A 193 -7.02 -6.63 -6.82
N LEU A 194 -8.18 -7.21 -7.15
CA LEU A 194 -8.70 -8.40 -6.46
C LEU A 194 -8.00 -9.71 -6.86
N GLY A 195 -7.16 -9.66 -7.91
CA GLY A 195 -6.50 -10.80 -8.53
C GLY A 195 -6.39 -10.63 -10.05
N ASN A 196 -5.93 -11.67 -10.73
CA ASN A 196 -5.81 -11.74 -12.18
C ASN A 196 -6.53 -12.98 -12.71
N GLU A 197 -7.30 -12.87 -13.79
CA GLU A 197 -7.87 -14.02 -14.53
C GLU A 197 -8.52 -15.11 -13.64
N GLY A 198 -9.16 -14.70 -12.54
CA GLY A 198 -9.84 -15.59 -11.58
C GLY A 198 -11.37 -15.61 -11.73
N VAL A 199 -11.93 -14.83 -12.66
CA VAL A 199 -13.33 -14.35 -12.69
C VAL A 199 -13.72 -13.56 -11.42
N LYS A 200 -14.55 -12.54 -11.57
CA LYS A 200 -15.10 -11.81 -10.43
C LYS A 200 -15.85 -12.80 -9.50
N PRO A 201 -15.45 -12.92 -8.22
CA PRO A 201 -16.15 -13.78 -7.27
C PRO A 201 -17.61 -13.34 -7.14
N LYS A 202 -18.55 -14.27 -6.99
CA LYS A 202 -19.94 -13.92 -6.61
C LYS A 202 -20.07 -13.52 -5.13
N PHE A 203 -18.98 -13.63 -4.38
CA PHE A 203 -18.91 -13.33 -2.96
C PHE A 203 -18.64 -11.84 -2.74
N ARG A 204 -19.08 -11.29 -1.60
CA ARG A 204 -18.68 -9.94 -1.18
C ARG A 204 -17.24 -10.01 -0.66
N CYS A 205 -16.29 -9.64 -1.51
CA CYS A 205 -14.90 -9.38 -1.12
C CYS A 205 -14.75 -7.97 -0.56
#